data_AF-A0A7S2IFM1-F1
#
_entry.id   AF-A0A7S2IFM1-F1
#
_cell.length_a   1.000
_cell.length_b   1.000
_cell.length_c   1.000
_cell.angle_alpha   90.00
_cell.angle_beta   90.00
_cell.angle_gamma   90.00
#
_symmetry.space_group_name_H-M   'P 1'
#
loop_
_entity.id
_entity.type
_entity.pdbx_description
1 polymer ?
#
loop_
_entity_poly.entity_id
_entity_poly.type
_entity_poly.pdbx_seq_one_letter_code
_entity_poly.pdbx_strand_id
1 'polypeptide(L)'
;QLGEVELSSVRELEVTRPGVGSIVFHGATDCRELDLDALVHLGVGELLVYPVQAQKPPPGEGLNKRATVTMYQCWPPNGRGHLEDASSRERYRAKIRQMTEDKRARFIDYDCNTGVWKFQVEHF
;
A
#
# COMPACT_ATOMS: atom_id res chain seq x y z
N GLN A 1 -24.07 8.30 1.43
CA GLN A 1 -23.05 9.17 0.78
C GLN A 1 -22.64 10.20 1.80
N LEU A 2 -21.34 10.47 1.93
CA LEU A 2 -20.83 11.53 2.81
C LEU A 2 -21.24 12.89 2.24
N GLY A 3 -21.53 13.85 3.12
CA GLY A 3 -21.79 15.24 2.73
C GLY A 3 -20.52 15.96 2.29
N GLU A 4 -20.67 17.11 1.61
CA GLU A 4 -19.55 17.89 1.07
C GLU A 4 -18.50 18.27 2.14
N VAL A 5 -18.97 18.68 3.33
CA VAL A 5 -18.11 19.00 4.48
C VAL A 5 -17.33 17.77 4.95
N GLU A 6 -17.98 16.61 4.98
CA GLU A 6 -17.32 15.36 5.39
C GLU A 6 -16.28 14.90 4.35
N LEU A 7 -16.54 15.12 3.06
CA LEU A 7 -15.59 14.82 1.99
C LEU A 7 -14.38 15.74 1.98
N SER A 8 -14.50 16.98 2.46
CA SER A 8 -13.38 17.93 2.51
C SER A 8 -12.25 17.54 3.49
N SER A 9 -12.52 16.60 4.41
CA SER A 9 -11.56 16.20 5.45
C SER A 9 -11.80 14.76 5.91
N VAL A 10 -11.60 13.80 5.01
CA VAL A 10 -11.65 12.38 5.36
C VAL A 10 -10.34 11.99 6.04
N ARG A 11 -10.41 11.54 7.29
CA ARG A 11 -9.24 11.07 8.04
C ARG A 11 -9.01 9.59 7.79
N GLU A 12 -7.73 9.21 7.64
CA GLU A 12 -7.34 7.82 7.43
C GLU A 12 -8.08 7.19 6.24
N LEU A 13 -8.13 7.93 5.12
CA LEU A 13 -8.80 7.49 3.90
C LEU A 13 -8.25 6.13 3.46
N GLU A 14 -9.12 5.12 3.41
CA GLU A 14 -8.77 3.78 2.97
C GLU A 14 -9.32 3.51 1.57
N VAL A 15 -8.42 3.12 0.65
CA VAL A 15 -8.76 2.63 -0.68
C VAL A 15 -8.44 1.15 -0.72
N THR A 16 -9.44 0.31 -1.00
CA THR A 16 -9.31 -1.15 -0.97
C THR A 16 -9.79 -1.76 -2.27
N ARG A 17 -9.04 -2.77 -2.75
CA ARG A 17 -9.51 -3.70 -3.77
C ARG A 17 -9.57 -5.10 -3.18
N PRO A 18 -10.78 -5.69 -2.98
CA PRO A 18 -10.94 -7.00 -2.39
C PRO A 18 -10.07 -8.07 -3.07
N GLY A 19 -9.36 -8.86 -2.27
CA GLY A 19 -8.47 -9.93 -2.75
C GLY A 19 -7.11 -9.45 -3.27
N VAL A 20 -6.87 -8.14 -3.39
CA VAL A 20 -5.61 -7.57 -3.91
C VAL A 20 -4.85 -6.79 -2.85
N GLY A 21 -5.51 -5.88 -2.14
CA GLY A 21 -4.85 -5.07 -1.11
C GLY A 21 -5.59 -3.80 -0.73
N SER A 22 -4.97 -2.99 0.11
CA SER A 22 -5.47 -1.68 0.53
C SER A 22 -4.35 -0.66 0.76
N ILE A 23 -4.73 0.61 0.69
CA ILE A 23 -3.90 1.76 1.05
C ILE A 23 -4.67 2.62 2.05
N VAL A 24 -4.05 2.91 3.19
CA VAL A 24 -4.56 3.87 4.16
C VAL A 24 -3.71 5.13 4.08
N PHE A 25 -4.28 6.22 3.56
CA PHE A 25 -3.65 7.53 3.50
C PHE A 25 -3.84 8.26 4.84
N HIS A 26 -2.75 8.49 5.57
CA HIS A 26 -2.80 8.97 6.95
C HIS A 26 -3.14 10.46 7.05
N GLY A 27 -3.86 10.86 8.11
CA GLY A 27 -4.31 12.25 8.30
C GLY A 27 -5.49 12.62 7.41
N ALA A 28 -5.80 13.92 7.35
CA ALA A 28 -6.94 14.43 6.57
C ALA A 28 -6.63 14.47 5.08
N THR A 29 -7.62 14.10 4.26
CA THR A 29 -7.58 14.13 2.80
C THR A 29 -8.86 14.78 2.29
N ASP A 30 -8.73 15.80 1.46
CA ASP A 30 -9.86 16.38 0.72
C ASP A 30 -10.18 15.49 -0.47
N CYS A 31 -11.37 14.90 -0.46
CA CYS A 31 -11.82 13.91 -1.44
C CYS A 31 -12.80 14.48 -2.46
N ARG A 32 -13.14 15.78 -2.39
CA ARG A 32 -14.20 16.38 -3.23
C ARG A 32 -13.89 16.28 -4.73
N GLU A 33 -12.61 16.42 -5.09
CA GLU A 33 -12.13 16.44 -6.48
C GLU A 33 -11.23 15.23 -6.82
N LEU A 34 -11.25 14.18 -5.98
CA LEU A 34 -10.42 12.99 -6.22
C LEU A 34 -11.19 11.94 -7.01
N ASP A 35 -10.76 11.68 -8.24
CA ASP A 35 -11.12 10.47 -8.98
C ASP A 35 -10.18 9.33 -8.55
N LEU A 36 -10.59 8.56 -7.53
CA LEU A 36 -9.76 7.49 -6.99
C LEU A 36 -9.45 6.38 -8.01
N ASP A 37 -10.35 6.13 -8.97
CA ASP A 37 -10.16 5.10 -9.99
C ASP A 37 -9.10 5.54 -11.02
N ALA A 38 -9.02 6.84 -11.32
CA ALA A 38 -7.96 7.40 -12.16
C ALA A 38 -6.61 7.54 -11.41
N LEU A 39 -6.65 7.79 -10.11
CA LEU A 39 -5.47 8.12 -9.31
C LEU A 39 -4.82 6.91 -8.64
N VAL A 40 -5.55 5.83 -8.36
CA VAL A 40 -5.05 4.66 -7.63
C VAL A 40 -5.30 3.39 -8.43
N HIS A 41 -4.23 2.68 -8.77
CA HIS A 41 -4.28 1.35 -9.35
C HIS A 41 -3.82 0.29 -8.34
N LEU A 42 -4.69 -0.68 -8.07
CA LEU A 42 -4.39 -1.86 -7.25
C LEU A 42 -4.44 -3.13 -8.10
N GLY A 43 -3.27 -3.62 -8.50
CA GLY A 43 -3.05 -4.87 -9.21
C GLY A 43 -2.48 -5.96 -8.31
N VAL A 44 -2.57 -7.23 -8.72
CA VAL A 44 -1.93 -8.32 -7.96
C VAL A 44 -0.42 -8.15 -8.05
N GLY A 45 0.23 -7.90 -6.90
CA GLY A 45 1.67 -7.60 -6.87
C GLY A 45 2.05 -6.21 -7.40
N GLU A 46 1.07 -5.35 -7.70
CA GLU A 46 1.30 -4.02 -8.25
C GLU A 46 0.44 -2.97 -7.54
N LEU A 47 1.04 -1.83 -7.25
CA LEU A 47 0.34 -0.68 -6.71
C LEU A 47 0.93 0.57 -7.33
N LEU A 48 0.07 1.46 -7.81
CA LEU A 48 0.47 2.73 -8.41
C LEU A 48 -0.48 3.83 -7.92
N VAL A 49 0.10 4.94 -7.47
CA VAL A 49 -0.64 6.16 -7.10
C VAL A 49 -0.11 7.28 -7.98
N TYR A 50 -1.01 8.02 -8.62
CA TYR A 50 -0.72 8.96 -9.72
C TYR A 50 -0.03 8.28 -10.92
N PRO A 51 -0.73 7.42 -11.67
CA PRO A 51 -0.17 6.77 -12.86
C PRO A 51 0.31 7.76 -13.93
N VAL A 52 -0.30 8.95 -13.99
CA VAL A 52 0.14 10.05 -14.84
C VAL A 52 0.99 11.00 -14.01
N GLN A 53 2.31 11.00 -14.23
CA GLN A 53 3.27 11.80 -13.46
C GLN A 53 2.94 13.31 -13.42
N ALA A 54 2.34 13.85 -14.48
CA ALA A 54 1.93 15.26 -14.54
C ALA A 54 0.79 15.62 -13.58
N GLN A 55 0.04 14.63 -13.08
CA GLN A 55 -1.04 14.81 -12.09
C GLN A 55 -0.52 14.66 -10.65
N LYS A 56 0.72 14.22 -10.46
CA LYS A 56 1.29 13.96 -9.14
C LYS A 56 1.65 15.28 -8.45
N PRO A 57 0.99 15.65 -7.34
CA PRO A 57 1.29 16.87 -6.63
C PRO A 57 2.58 16.73 -5.80
N PRO A 58 3.10 17.81 -5.21
CA PRO A 58 4.21 17.74 -4.25
C PRO A 58 3.93 16.80 -3.06
N PRO A 59 4.97 16.28 -2.38
CA PRO A 59 4.79 15.48 -1.17
C PRO A 59 4.00 16.22 -0.08
N GLY A 60 3.02 15.55 0.51
CA GLY A 60 2.09 16.09 1.52
C GLY A 60 0.74 16.54 0.95
N GLU A 61 0.62 16.69 -0.37
CA GLU A 61 -0.60 17.14 -1.03
C GLU A 61 -1.37 15.99 -1.68
N GLY A 62 -2.71 16.10 -1.70
CA GLY A 62 -3.59 15.07 -2.26
C GLY A 62 -3.33 13.68 -1.66
N LEU A 63 -3.09 12.70 -2.52
CA LEU A 63 -2.70 11.33 -2.16
C LEU A 63 -1.18 11.13 -2.11
N ASN A 64 -0.37 12.14 -2.46
CA ASN A 64 1.10 12.03 -2.46
C ASN A 64 1.64 12.27 -1.06
N LYS A 65 1.26 11.41 -0.11
CA LYS A 65 1.45 11.62 1.33
C LYS A 65 1.68 10.29 2.02
N ARG A 66 1.97 10.36 3.33
CA ARG A 66 2.25 9.18 4.14
C ARG A 66 1.09 8.20 4.10
N ALA A 67 1.39 6.95 3.78
CA ALA A 67 0.38 5.91 3.68
C ALA A 67 0.89 4.55 4.15
N THR A 68 0.00 3.75 4.72
CA THR A 68 0.23 2.34 4.98
C THR A 68 -0.37 1.52 3.85
N VAL A 69 0.44 0.68 3.25
CA VAL A 69 0.05 -0.24 2.17
C VAL A 69 -0.03 -1.65 2.73
N THR A 70 -1.10 -2.35 2.38
CA THR A 70 -1.23 -3.79 2.61
C THR A 70 -1.45 -4.48 1.25
N MET A 71 -0.52 -5.31 0.83
CA MET A 71 -0.63 -6.11 -0.39
C MET A 71 -0.92 -7.57 -0.03
N TYR A 72 -1.84 -8.17 -0.78
CA TYR A 72 -2.17 -9.59 -0.68
C TYR A 72 -1.53 -10.37 -1.82
N GLN A 73 -1.50 -11.70 -1.66
CA GLN A 73 -0.97 -12.63 -2.66
C GLN A 73 0.53 -12.42 -2.98
N CYS A 74 1.28 -11.80 -2.07
CA CYS A 74 2.73 -11.67 -2.16
C CYS A 74 3.40 -12.95 -1.67
N TRP A 75 3.39 -14.00 -2.49
CA TRP A 75 3.97 -15.29 -2.14
C TRP A 75 5.48 -15.36 -2.44
N PRO A 76 6.22 -16.24 -1.75
CA PRO A 76 7.57 -16.61 -2.17
C PRO A 76 7.60 -17.11 -3.63
N PRO A 77 8.75 -17.03 -4.34
CA PRO A 77 8.86 -17.46 -5.74
C PRO A 77 8.39 -18.89 -6.01
N ASN A 78 8.48 -19.77 -5.01
CA ASN A 78 8.06 -21.17 -5.11
C ASN A 78 6.59 -21.38 -4.73
N GLY A 79 5.81 -20.31 -4.55
CA GLY A 79 4.39 -20.33 -4.26
C GLY A 79 4.02 -20.42 -2.78
N ARG A 80 2.72 -20.57 -2.53
CA ARG A 80 2.10 -20.64 -1.21
C ARG A 80 2.51 -21.91 -0.47
N GLY A 81 2.87 -21.77 0.81
CA GLY A 81 3.14 -22.92 1.69
C GLY A 81 4.47 -23.64 1.45
N HIS A 82 5.33 -23.10 0.60
CA HIS A 82 6.59 -23.77 0.22
C HIS A 82 7.75 -23.56 1.21
N LEU A 83 7.57 -22.70 2.23
CA LEU A 83 8.56 -22.50 3.29
C LEU A 83 8.16 -23.32 4.52
N GLU A 84 8.57 -24.58 4.53
CA GLU A 84 8.14 -25.59 5.51
C GLU A 84 8.70 -25.34 6.92
N ASP A 85 9.93 -24.84 7.02
CA ASP A 85 10.60 -24.61 8.31
C ASP A 85 10.62 -23.12 8.73
N ALA A 86 10.71 -22.88 10.04
CA ALA A 86 10.67 -21.53 10.61
C ALA A 86 11.86 -20.66 10.19
N SER A 87 13.03 -21.26 9.98
CA SER A 87 14.23 -20.52 9.62
C SER A 87 14.15 -19.98 8.19
N SER A 88 13.61 -20.78 7.26
CA SER A 88 13.36 -20.36 5.87
C SER A 88 12.32 -19.25 5.79
N ARG A 89 11.27 -19.32 6.61
CA ARG A 89 10.26 -18.25 6.73
C ARG A 89 10.87 -16.94 7.22
N GLU A 90 11.68 -17.00 8.28
CA GLU A 90 12.34 -15.81 8.83
C GLU A 90 13.34 -15.20 7.83
N ARG A 91 14.14 -16.03 7.16
CA ARG A 91 15.07 -15.57 6.12
C ARG A 91 14.34 -14.87 4.98
N TYR A 92 13.19 -15.39 4.55
CA TYR A 92 12.41 -14.76 3.50
C TYR A 92 11.77 -13.45 3.99
N ARG A 93 11.25 -13.42 5.22
CA ARG A 93 10.75 -12.19 5.85
C ARG A 93 11.83 -11.10 5.93
N ALA A 94 13.05 -11.45 6.31
CA ALA A 94 14.20 -10.54 6.31
C ALA A 94 14.53 -10.02 4.90
N LYS A 95 14.42 -10.87 3.87
CA LYS A 95 14.57 -10.44 2.47
C LYS A 95 13.50 -9.42 2.06
N ILE A 96 12.23 -9.66 2.40
CA ILE A 96 11.14 -8.71 2.11
C ILE A 96 11.36 -7.38 2.85
N ARG A 97 11.79 -7.43 4.11
CA ARG A 97 12.18 -6.23 4.87
C ARG A 97 13.24 -5.43 4.11
N GLN A 98 14.35 -6.06 3.74
CA GLN A 98 15.43 -5.38 3.01
C GLN A 98 14.93 -4.75 1.70
N MET A 99 14.19 -5.52 0.89
CA MET A 99 13.61 -5.02 -0.37
C MET A 99 12.66 -3.84 -0.18
N THR A 100 11.93 -3.80 0.95
CA THR A 100 11.04 -2.69 1.31
C THR A 100 11.87 -1.43 1.62
N GLU A 101 12.88 -1.60 2.47
CA GLU A 101 13.72 -0.50 2.97
C GLU A 101 14.62 0.07 1.87
N ASP A 102 15.11 -0.76 0.94
CA ASP A 102 15.84 -0.34 -0.25
C ASP A 102 15.01 0.60 -1.15
N LYS A 103 13.69 0.44 -1.15
CA LYS A 103 12.73 1.31 -1.85
C LYS A 103 12.31 2.53 -1.01
N ARG A 104 13.03 2.84 0.07
CA ARG A 104 12.74 3.95 1.01
C ARG A 104 11.35 3.84 1.65
N ALA A 105 10.83 2.61 1.78
CA ALA A 105 9.63 2.33 2.53
C ALA A 105 9.98 1.72 3.88
N ARG A 106 9.17 2.00 4.90
CA ARG A 106 9.28 1.39 6.23
C ARG A 106 8.59 0.03 6.20
N PHE A 107 9.35 -1.04 6.42
CA PHE A 107 8.77 -2.36 6.63
C PHE A 107 7.93 -2.39 7.91
N ILE A 108 6.71 -2.91 7.84
CA ILE A 108 5.85 -3.15 9.00
C ILE A 108 5.81 -4.64 9.29
N ASP A 109 5.30 -5.44 8.34
CA ASP A 109 5.22 -6.87 8.51
C ASP A 109 5.15 -7.63 7.19
N TYR A 110 5.46 -8.92 7.25
CA TYR A 110 5.24 -9.86 6.16
C TYR A 110 4.97 -11.24 6.74
N ASP A 111 3.85 -11.84 6.32
CA ASP A 111 3.47 -13.20 6.67
C ASP A 111 3.53 -14.09 5.42
N CYS A 112 4.52 -14.98 5.41
CA CYS A 112 4.74 -15.97 4.36
C CYS A 112 3.61 -17.02 4.20
N ASN A 113 2.79 -17.25 5.21
CA ASN A 113 1.70 -18.24 5.16
C ASN A 113 0.44 -17.66 4.52
N THR A 114 0.20 -16.36 4.73
CA THR A 114 -0.94 -15.63 4.16
C THR A 114 -0.59 -14.82 2.93
N GLY A 115 0.71 -14.60 2.66
CA GLY A 115 1.18 -13.80 1.54
C GLY A 115 0.83 -12.33 1.69
N VAL A 116 0.71 -11.86 2.94
CA VAL A 116 0.36 -10.48 3.27
C VAL A 116 1.63 -9.70 3.54
N TRP A 117 1.87 -8.65 2.74
CA TRP A 117 2.99 -7.72 2.92
C TRP A 117 2.45 -6.35 3.32
N LYS A 118 2.91 -5.83 4.45
CA LYS A 118 2.53 -4.53 4.98
C LYS A 118 3.75 -3.62 5.12
N PHE A 119 3.66 -2.42 4.57
CA PHE A 119 4.72 -1.41 4.66
C PHE A 119 4.13 -0.01 4.66
N GLN A 120 4.96 0.98 4.98
CA GLN A 120 4.57 2.39 4.98
C GLN A 120 5.52 3.20 4.10
N VAL A 121 4.97 4.16 3.38
CA VAL A 121 5.72 5.15 2.60
C VAL A 121 5.50 6.54 3.20
N GLU A 122 6.49 7.43 3.11
CA GLU A 122 6.32 8.83 3.52
C GLU A 122 5.53 9.64 2.48
N HIS A 123 5.61 9.24 1.21
CA HIS A 123 4.82 9.74 0.08
C HIS A 123 4.98 8.76 -1.10
N PHE A 124 4.21 8.95 -2.18
CA PHE A 124 4.27 8.12 -3.39
C PHE A 124 5.22 8.70 -4.43
#